data_AF-X1TAA4-F1
#
_entry.id   AF-X1TAA4-F1
#
_cell.length_a   1.000
_cell.length_b   1.000
_cell.length_c   1.000
_cell.angle_alpha   90.00
_cell.angle_beta   90.00
_cell.angle_gamma   90.00
#
_symmetry.space_group_name_H-M   'P 1'
#
loop_
_entity.id
_entity.type
_entity.pdbx_description
1 polymer ?
#
loop_
_entity_poly.entity_id
_entity_poly.type
_entity_poly.pdbx_seq_one_letter_code
_entity_poly.pdbx_strand_id
1 'polypeptide(L)'
;MLAGVVQGSTFLDLRGESAKRAAEIGFDVYAIGGVVPLLESYKFDKLADIIVASKMNLPLNAPVHLFGAGHPMLFPLAVALGCDLFDS
;
A
#
# COMPACT_ATOMS: atom_id res chain seq x y z
N MET A 1 5.39 17.78 3.43
CA MET A 1 4.78 16.43 3.48
C MET A 1 5.71 15.48 2.75
N LEU A 2 6.21 14.45 3.44
CA LEU A 2 7.06 13.39 2.90
C LEU A 2 6.28 12.08 2.89
N ALA A 3 6.35 11.36 1.77
CA ALA A 3 5.74 10.05 1.62
C ALA A 3 6.80 8.94 1.77
N GLY A 4 6.60 8.06 2.73
CA GLY A 4 7.39 6.82 2.87
C GLY A 4 6.80 5.73 1.97
N VAL A 5 7.53 5.31 0.95
CA VAL A 5 7.04 4.30 0.01
C VAL A 5 7.44 2.90 0.46
N VAL A 6 6.45 2.08 0.81
CA VAL A 6 6.59 0.66 1.11
C VAL A 6 6.79 -0.11 -0.20
N GLN A 7 7.89 -0.85 -0.26
CA GLN A 7 8.27 -1.71 -1.38
C GLN A 7 8.50 -3.15 -0.88
N GLY A 8 8.80 -4.07 -1.78
CA GLY A 8 8.93 -5.50 -1.46
C GLY A 8 8.40 -6.44 -2.53
N SER A 9 8.06 -5.92 -3.72
CA SER A 9 7.49 -6.73 -4.81
C SER A 9 6.27 -7.54 -4.33
N THR A 10 6.19 -8.82 -4.65
CA THR A 10 5.19 -9.79 -4.16
C THR A 10 5.66 -10.59 -2.95
N PHE A 11 6.79 -10.23 -2.33
CA PHE A 11 7.33 -10.89 -1.13
C PHE A 11 6.75 -10.22 0.12
N LEU A 12 5.84 -10.91 0.81
CA LEU A 12 5.05 -10.35 1.91
C LEU A 12 5.89 -10.04 3.15
N ASP A 13 6.94 -10.82 3.38
CA ASP A 13 7.95 -10.59 4.41
C ASP A 13 8.69 -9.26 4.16
N LEU A 14 9.12 -9.01 2.92
CA LEU A 14 9.78 -7.74 2.56
C LEU A 14 8.82 -6.55 2.64
N ARG A 15 7.53 -6.74 2.33
CA ARG A 15 6.50 -5.70 2.52
C ARG A 15 6.36 -5.31 3.99
N GLY A 16 6.27 -6.30 4.88
CA GLY A 16 6.19 -6.06 6.31
C GLY A 16 7.44 -5.38 6.86
N GLU A 17 8.62 -5.83 6.45
CA GLU A 17 9.89 -5.21 6.85
C GLU A 17 10.01 -3.76 6.36
N SER A 18 9.69 -3.50 5.09
CA SER A 18 9.74 -2.16 4.51
C SER A 18 8.77 -1.21 5.22
N ALA A 19 7.55 -1.67 5.50
CA ALA A 19 6.55 -0.92 6.25
C ALA A 19 7.02 -0.61 7.68
N LYS A 20 7.57 -1.60 8.39
CA LYS A 20 8.07 -1.41 9.75
C LYS A 20 9.21 -0.37 9.80
N ARG A 21 10.18 -0.47 8.90
CA ARG A 21 11.28 0.51 8.82
C ARG A 21 10.78 1.92 8.46
N ALA A 22 9.79 2.02 7.56
CA ALA A 22 9.17 3.30 7.24
C ALA A 22 8.41 3.88 8.45
N ALA A 23 7.72 3.04 9.23
CA ALA A 23 7.04 3.43 10.45
C ALA A 23 8.03 3.98 11.50
N GLU A 24 9.19 3.34 11.65
CA GLU A 24 10.26 3.78 12.57
C GLU A 24 10.85 5.15 12.20
N ILE A 25 10.89 5.50 10.90
CA ILE A 25 11.35 6.82 10.44
C ILE A 25 10.30 7.92 10.71
N GLY A 26 9.01 7.60 10.63
CA GLY A 26 7.92 8.54 10.91
C GLY A 26 7.62 9.51 9.76
N PHE A 27 7.12 9.00 8.63
CA PHE A 27 6.68 9.81 7.48
C PHE A 27 5.25 10.36 7.68
N ASP A 28 4.89 11.41 6.93
CA ASP A 28 3.55 12.02 6.99
C ASP A 28 2.49 11.13 6.32
N VAL A 29 2.86 10.42 5.26
CA VAL A 29 2.00 9.52 4.47
C VAL A 29 2.78 8.25 4.12
N TYR A 30 2.09 7.12 4.08
CA TYR A 30 2.69 5.84 3.68
C TYR A 30 2.12 5.35 2.36
N ALA A 31 2.92 5.32 1.31
CA ALA A 31 2.50 4.84 0.01
C ALA A 31 2.83 3.36 -0.17
N ILE A 32 1.94 2.58 -0.79
CA ILE A 32 2.19 1.19 -1.19
C ILE A 32 2.54 1.21 -2.68
N GLY A 33 3.82 1.02 -2.99
CA GLY A 33 4.35 1.10 -4.36
C GLY A 33 4.58 -0.26 -5.01
N GLY A 34 4.94 -0.24 -6.31
CA GLY A 34 5.28 -1.45 -7.07
C GLY A 34 4.08 -2.36 -7.37
N VAL A 35 2.86 -1.81 -7.33
CA VAL A 35 1.60 -2.56 -7.53
C VAL A 35 0.95 -2.30 -8.89
N VAL A 36 1.36 -1.27 -9.65
CA VAL A 36 0.78 -0.92 -10.97
C VAL A 36 0.67 -2.12 -11.92
N PRO A 37 1.70 -2.97 -12.11
CA PRO A 37 1.57 -4.14 -12.98
C PRO A 37 0.51 -5.16 -12.51
N LEU A 38 0.24 -5.23 -11.20
CA LEU A 38 -0.80 -6.10 -10.64
C LEU A 38 -2.20 -5.53 -10.91
N LEU A 39 -2.33 -4.20 -10.86
CA LEU A 39 -3.56 -3.49 -11.19
C LEU A 39 -3.93 -3.71 -12.66
N GLU A 40 -2.97 -3.50 -13.57
CA GLU A 40 -3.15 -3.69 -15.01
C GLU A 40 -3.44 -5.15 -15.38
N SER A 41 -2.87 -6.10 -14.62
CA SER A 41 -3.08 -7.54 -14.83
C SER A 41 -4.26 -8.12 -14.03
N TYR A 42 -5.07 -7.30 -13.37
CA TYR A 42 -6.24 -7.71 -12.58
C TYR A 42 -5.92 -8.73 -11.46
N LYS A 43 -4.70 -8.73 -10.93
CA LYS A 43 -4.25 -9.63 -9.85
C LYS A 43 -4.63 -9.08 -8.47
N PHE A 44 -5.92 -8.90 -8.23
CA PHE A 44 -6.45 -8.24 -7.04
C PHE A 44 -6.30 -9.07 -5.75
N ASP A 45 -6.20 -10.40 -5.88
CA ASP A 45 -5.81 -11.30 -4.78
C ASP A 45 -4.42 -10.93 -4.24
N LYS A 46 -3.44 -10.78 -5.13
CA LYS A 46 -2.07 -10.39 -4.78
C LYS A 46 -1.98 -8.96 -4.28
N LEU A 47 -2.78 -8.06 -4.86
CA LEU A 47 -2.90 -6.70 -4.36
C LEU A 47 -3.38 -6.67 -2.91
N ALA A 48 -4.42 -7.46 -2.58
CA ALA A 48 -4.95 -7.54 -1.23
C ALA A 48 -3.91 -8.06 -0.23
N ASP A 49 -3.19 -9.13 -0.58
CA ASP A 49 -2.10 -9.68 0.24
C ASP A 49 -1.03 -8.61 0.54
N ILE A 50 -0.63 -7.84 -0.48
CA ILE A 50 0.37 -6.76 -0.36
C ILE A 50 -0.13 -5.63 0.55
N ILE A 51 -1.39 -5.20 0.39
CA ILE A 51 -1.97 -4.13 1.21
C ILE A 51 -2.01 -4.55 2.67
N VAL A 52 -2.52 -5.76 2.96
CA VAL A 52 -2.61 -6.29 4.33
C VAL A 52 -1.22 -6.42 4.95
N ALA A 53 -0.26 -7.03 4.26
CA ALA A 53 1.10 -7.20 4.78
C ALA A 53 1.79 -5.87 5.10
N SER A 54 1.55 -4.85 4.28
CA SER A 54 2.06 -3.50 4.49
C SER A 54 1.35 -2.83 5.68
N LYS A 55 0.00 -2.79 5.67
CA LYS A 55 -0.82 -2.08 6.67
C LYS A 55 -0.65 -2.65 8.08
N MET A 56 -0.45 -3.96 8.22
CA MET A 56 -0.20 -4.60 9.53
C MET A 56 1.04 -4.06 10.26
N ASN A 57 1.97 -3.44 9.52
CA ASN A 57 3.24 -2.93 10.06
C ASN A 57 3.34 -1.40 10.00
N LEU A 58 2.25 -0.71 9.64
CA LEU A 58 2.18 0.75 9.58
C LEU A 58 1.41 1.33 10.78
N PRO A 59 1.64 2.60 11.15
CA PRO A 59 0.84 3.28 12.16
C PRO A 59 -0.64 3.35 11.75
N LEU A 60 -1.54 3.04 12.69
CA LEU A 60 -2.99 3.06 12.44
C LEU A 60 -3.54 4.47 12.19
N ASN A 61 -2.84 5.49 12.70
CA ASN A 61 -3.22 6.90 12.63
C ASN A 61 -2.55 7.65 11.46
N ALA A 62 -1.93 6.94 10.51
CA ALA A 62 -1.29 7.54 9.36
C ALA A 62 -2.01 7.15 8.04
N PRO A 63 -2.18 8.10 7.11
CA PRO A 63 -2.86 7.86 5.84
C PRO A 63 -2.02 6.94 4.94
N VAL A 64 -2.71 6.07 4.23
CA VAL A 64 -2.11 5.10 3.30
C VAL A 64 -2.52 5.41 1.87
N HIS A 65 -1.52 5.60 1.01
CA HIS A 65 -1.70 5.87 -0.42
C HIS A 65 -1.48 4.61 -1.25
N LEU A 66 -2.46 4.19 -2.06
CA LEU A 66 -2.29 3.07 -2.97
C LEU A 66 -1.85 3.56 -4.35
N PHE A 67 -0.55 3.47 -4.63
CA PHE A 67 0.07 4.12 -5.79
C PHE A 67 -0.38 3.49 -7.13
N GLY A 68 -0.90 4.32 -8.02
CA GLY A 68 -1.42 3.99 -9.35
C GLY A 68 -2.81 3.35 -9.36
N ALA A 69 -3.52 3.34 -8.23
CA ALA A 69 -4.88 2.81 -8.15
C ALA A 69 -5.94 3.85 -8.57
N GLY A 70 -5.95 4.20 -9.85
CA GLY A 70 -6.86 5.23 -10.40
C GLY A 70 -8.23 4.71 -10.85
N HIS A 71 -8.36 3.41 -11.12
CA HIS A 71 -9.59 2.85 -11.67
C HIS A 71 -10.68 2.66 -10.57
N PRO A 72 -11.86 3.31 -10.67
CA PRO A 72 -12.85 3.36 -9.58
C PRO A 72 -13.34 2.02 -9.04
N MET A 73 -13.31 0.97 -9.88
CA MET A 73 -13.63 -0.41 -9.49
C MET A 73 -12.84 -0.90 -8.25
N LEU A 74 -11.64 -0.38 -8.02
CA LEU A 74 -10.78 -0.80 -6.92
C LEU A 74 -11.07 -0.12 -5.59
N PHE A 75 -11.75 1.03 -5.60
CA PHE A 75 -11.92 1.85 -4.40
C PHE A 75 -12.60 1.08 -3.26
N PRO A 76 -13.71 0.33 -3.47
CA PRO A 76 -14.36 -0.38 -2.37
C PRO A 76 -13.43 -1.38 -1.67
N LEU A 77 -12.65 -2.15 -2.45
CA LEU A 77 -11.72 -3.13 -1.92
C LEU A 77 -10.56 -2.44 -1.18
N ALA A 78 -9.92 -1.46 -1.82
CA ALA A 78 -8.75 -0.79 -1.24
C ALA A 78 -9.11 0.00 0.03
N VAL A 79 -10.27 0.69 0.04
CA VAL A 79 -10.78 1.38 1.23
C VAL A 79 -11.09 0.38 2.35
N ALA A 80 -11.71 -0.75 2.04
CA ALA A 80 -11.97 -1.79 3.04
C ALA A 80 -10.68 -2.38 3.65
N LEU A 81 -9.57 -2.37 2.89
CA LEU A 81 -8.25 -2.80 3.35
C LEU A 81 -7.42 -1.69 4.02
N GLY A 82 -7.97 -0.48 4.16
CA GLY A 82 -7.36 0.62 4.91
C GLY A 82 -6.45 1.53 4.08
N CYS A 83 -6.70 1.65 2.78
CA CYS A 83 -6.14 2.71 1.93
C CYS A 83 -7.04 3.95 1.94
N ASP A 84 -6.42 5.12 1.98
CA ASP A 84 -7.08 6.42 2.16
C ASP A 84 -6.92 7.34 0.94
N LEU A 85 -5.81 7.21 0.22
CA LEU A 85 -5.47 8.05 -0.92
C LEU A 85 -5.29 7.20 -2.19
N PHE A 86 -5.60 7.80 -3.33
CA PHE A 86 -5.54 7.19 -4.66
C PHE A 86 -5.07 8.25 -5.68
N ASP A 87 -4.37 7.81 -6.73
CA ASP A 87 -3.92 8.63 -7.86
C ASP A 87 -4.28 7.97 -9.20
N SER A 88 -4.55 8.80 -10.21
CA SER A 88 -4.91 8.40 -11.58
C SER A 88 -4.15 9.19 -12.62
#